data_AF-A0A329MC16-F1
#
_entry.id   AF-A0A329MC16-F1
#
_cell.length_a   1.000
_cell.length_b   1.000
_cell.length_c   1.000
_cell.angle_alpha   90.00
_cell.angle_beta   90.00
_cell.angle_gamma   90.00
#
_symmetry.space_group_name_H-M   'P 1'
#
loop_
_entity.id
_entity.type
_entity.pdbx_description
1 polymer ?
#
loop_
_entity_poly.entity_id
_entity_poly.type
_entity_poly.pdbx_seq_one_letter_code
_entity_poly.pdbx_strand_id
1 'polypeptide(L)'
;MSDWNPATVEAAIHECSQRIANGVMKADAAYRKFLDSDHAYDLAFARAYLDADGPAHAKKYMAEIATEAERKARNVADAAYKLMDRNMKAIQSELDALRSIGTSVRQAYAVAGRGEY
;
A
#
# COMPACT_ATOMS: atom_id res chain seq x y z
N MET A 1 10.19 26.72 -7.27
CA MET A 1 8.79 26.86 -6.86
C MET A 1 7.97 26.53 -8.10
N SER A 2 7.23 25.42 -8.11
CA SER A 2 6.50 25.01 -9.32
C SER A 2 5.42 26.05 -9.63
N ASP A 3 5.48 26.64 -10.82
CA ASP A 3 4.41 27.52 -11.28
C ASP A 3 3.16 26.69 -11.58
N TRP A 4 2.14 26.90 -10.77
CA TRP A 4 0.84 26.25 -10.94
C TRP A 4 0.03 26.99 -12.01
N ASN A 5 -0.13 26.34 -13.16
CA ASN A 5 -1.01 26.75 -14.24
C ASN A 5 -1.86 25.55 -14.68
N PRO A 6 -2.92 25.75 -15.51
CA PRO A 6 -3.79 24.66 -15.90
C PRO A 6 -3.05 23.45 -16.49
N ALA A 7 -2.09 23.69 -17.38
CA ALA A 7 -1.34 22.61 -18.04
C ALA A 7 -0.45 21.84 -17.06
N THR A 8 0.22 22.52 -16.11
CA THR A 8 1.09 21.85 -15.12
C THR A 8 0.28 21.03 -14.12
N VAL A 9 -0.92 21.50 -13.74
CA VAL A 9 -1.83 20.72 -12.89
C VAL A 9 -2.35 19.48 -13.62
N GLU A 10 -2.76 19.61 -14.89
CA GLU A 10 -3.24 18.47 -15.68
C GLU A 10 -2.16 17.40 -15.87
N ALA A 11 -0.92 17.82 -16.16
CA ALA A 11 0.22 16.91 -16.26
C ALA A 11 0.45 16.15 -14.94
N ALA A 12 0.41 16.84 -13.80
CA ALA A 12 0.59 16.22 -12.49
C ALA A 12 -0.55 15.24 -12.13
N ILE A 13 -1.81 15.57 -12.46
CA ILE A 13 -2.95 14.67 -12.28
C ILE A 13 -2.79 13.41 -13.13
N HIS A 14 -2.34 13.56 -14.37
CA HIS A 14 -2.10 12.44 -15.26
C HIS A 14 -0.96 11.53 -14.77
N GLU A 15 0.15 12.11 -14.30
CA GLU A 15 1.25 11.38 -13.68
C GLU A 15 0.80 10.61 -12.43
N CYS A 16 0.04 11.25 -11.56
CA CYS A 16 -0.51 10.63 -10.37
C CYS A 16 -1.43 9.45 -10.72
N SER A 17 -2.26 9.60 -11.75
CA SER A 17 -3.12 8.53 -12.26
C SER A 17 -2.33 7.33 -12.81
N GLN A 18 -1.23 7.58 -13.52
CA GLN A 18 -0.32 6.52 -13.97
C GLN A 18 0.36 5.81 -12.79
N ARG A 19 0.78 6.56 -11.75
CA ARG A 19 1.34 5.98 -10.52
C ARG A 19 0.33 5.07 -9.82
N ILE A 20 -0.93 5.46 -9.75
CA ILE A 20 -2.02 4.60 -9.24
C ILE A 20 -2.13 3.33 -10.06
N ALA A 21 -2.26 3.44 -11.38
CA ALA A 21 -2.40 2.26 -12.27
C ALA A 21 -1.23 1.28 -12.11
N ASN A 22 0.00 1.80 -12.07
CA ASN A 22 1.22 1.00 -11.88
C ASN A 22 1.34 0.41 -10.47
N GLY A 23 0.75 1.07 -9.47
CA GLY A 23 0.80 0.67 -8.06
C GLY A 23 -0.18 -0.45 -7.74
N VAL A 24 -1.37 -0.48 -8.36
CA VAL A 24 -2.43 -1.47 -8.07
C VAL A 24 -1.93 -2.91 -8.23
N MET A 25 -1.28 -3.23 -9.34
CA MET A 25 -0.77 -4.59 -9.58
C MET A 25 0.33 -4.99 -8.59
N LYS A 26 1.15 -4.03 -8.14
CA LYS A 26 2.19 -4.27 -7.13
C LYS A 26 1.58 -4.50 -5.74
N ALA A 27 0.53 -3.76 -5.40
CA ALA A 27 -0.20 -3.92 -4.15
C ALA A 27 -0.92 -5.27 -4.09
N ASP A 28 -1.59 -5.69 -5.18
CA ASP A 28 -2.20 -7.02 -5.30
C ASP A 28 -1.16 -8.14 -5.16
N ALA A 29 -0.02 -8.03 -5.86
CA ALA A 29 1.06 -9.00 -5.75
C ALA A 29 1.62 -9.11 -4.32
N ALA A 30 1.80 -7.98 -3.64
CA ALA A 30 2.23 -7.96 -2.23
C ALA A 30 1.19 -8.60 -1.30
N TYR A 31 -0.10 -8.35 -1.54
CA TYR A 31 -1.19 -8.93 -0.75
C TYR A 31 -1.27 -10.44 -0.92
N ARG A 32 -1.23 -10.94 -2.17
CA ARG A 32 -1.20 -12.39 -2.45
C ARG A 32 0.00 -13.06 -1.80
N LYS A 33 1.19 -12.43 -1.89
CA LYS A 33 2.39 -12.96 -1.24
C LYS A 33 2.25 -13.04 0.28
N PHE A 34 1.58 -12.07 0.89
CA PHE A 34 1.25 -12.11 2.31
C PHE A 34 0.32 -13.27 2.64
N LEU A 35 -0.79 -13.43 1.91
CA LEU A 35 -1.74 -14.53 2.11
C LEU A 35 -1.08 -15.91 1.95
N ASP A 36 -0.26 -16.08 0.92
CA ASP A 36 0.48 -17.33 0.70
C ASP A 36 1.43 -17.64 1.87
N SER A 37 2.14 -16.61 2.36
CA SER A 37 3.10 -16.78 3.46
C SER A 37 2.40 -16.99 4.80
N ASP A 38 1.23 -16.39 5.01
CA ASP A 38 0.40 -16.59 6.19
C ASP A 38 -0.14 -18.03 6.23
N HIS A 39 -0.71 -18.49 5.12
CA HIS A 39 -1.17 -19.87 5.01
C HIS A 39 -0.03 -20.89 5.19
N ALA A 40 1.15 -20.63 4.61
CA ALA A 40 2.31 -21.49 4.79
C ALA A 40 2.76 -21.56 6.25
N TYR A 41 2.77 -20.43 6.96
CA TYR A 41 3.07 -20.39 8.39
C TYR A 41 2.04 -21.16 9.21
N ASP A 42 0.74 -20.97 8.97
CA ASP A 42 -0.33 -21.65 9.71
C ASP A 42 -0.24 -23.17 9.56
N LEU A 43 0.01 -23.65 8.35
CA LEU A 43 0.16 -25.07 8.07
C LEU A 43 1.42 -25.65 8.72
N ALA A 44 2.54 -24.94 8.62
CA ALA A 44 3.80 -25.36 9.25
C ALA A 44 3.65 -25.41 10.77
N PHE A 45 3.02 -24.40 11.37
CA PHE A 45 2.79 -24.31 12.81
C PHE A 45 1.89 -25.43 13.30
N ALA A 46 0.77 -25.68 12.61
CA ALA A 46 -0.13 -26.77 12.96
C ALA A 46 0.56 -28.13 12.90
N ARG A 47 1.37 -28.39 11.85
CA ARG A 47 2.17 -29.62 11.74
C ARG A 47 3.17 -29.75 12.88
N ALA A 48 3.98 -28.72 13.12
CA ALA A 48 4.97 -28.72 14.19
C ALA A 48 4.33 -28.88 15.58
N TYR A 49 3.13 -28.34 15.80
CA TYR A 49 2.39 -28.50 17.05
C TYR A 49 1.89 -29.93 17.26
N LEU A 50 1.39 -30.58 16.20
CA LEU A 50 0.92 -31.96 16.25
C LEU A 50 2.08 -32.95 16.46
N ASP A 51 3.23 -32.67 15.85
CA ASP A 51 4.43 -33.52 15.95
C ASP A 51 5.20 -33.33 17.27
N ALA A 52 5.01 -32.20 17.96
CA ALA A 52 5.68 -31.94 19.23
C ALA A 52 5.15 -32.82 20.37
N ASP A 53 6.03 -33.25 21.26
CA ASP A 53 5.69 -34.03 22.45
C ASP A 53 5.52 -33.19 23.72
N GLY A 54 4.87 -33.78 24.72
CA GLY A 54 4.72 -33.18 26.05
C GLY A 54 3.47 -32.33 26.26
N PRO A 55 3.42 -31.51 27.33
CA PRO A 55 2.26 -30.69 27.67
C PRO A 55 1.94 -29.66 26.58
N ALA A 56 0.65 -29.32 26.43
CA ALA A 56 0.17 -28.39 25.40
C ALA A 56 0.92 -27.05 25.34
N HIS A 57 1.31 -26.49 26.49
CA HIS A 57 2.10 -25.26 26.56
C HIS A 57 3.52 -25.44 26.00
N ALA A 58 4.19 -26.56 26.31
CA ALA A 58 5.51 -26.86 25.78
C ALA A 58 5.46 -27.08 24.26
N LYS A 59 4.47 -27.84 23.77
CA LYS A 59 4.24 -28.05 22.32
C LYS A 59 4.10 -26.74 21.56
N LYS A 60 3.39 -25.77 22.13
CA LYS A 60 3.22 -24.45 21.52
C LYS A 60 4.57 -23.78 21.28
N TYR A 61 5.41 -23.67 22.31
CA TYR A 61 6.71 -23.02 22.16
C TYR A 61 7.65 -23.79 21.23
N MET A 62 7.60 -25.12 21.24
CA MET A 62 8.36 -25.95 20.30
C MET A 62 7.93 -25.68 18.84
N ALA A 63 6.64 -25.60 18.58
CA ALA A 63 6.11 -25.26 17.26
C ALA A 63 6.48 -23.84 16.83
N GLU A 64 6.46 -22.86 17.75
CA GLU A 64 6.86 -21.48 17.46
C GLU A 64 8.34 -21.39 17.07
N ILE A 65 9.22 -22.12 17.77
CA ILE A 65 10.66 -22.19 17.45
C ILE A 65 10.88 -22.90 16.12
N ALA A 66 10.20 -24.04 15.90
CA ALA A 66 10.35 -24.84 14.69
C ALA A 66 9.90 -24.10 13.41
N THR A 67 9.02 -23.10 13.54
CA THR A 67 8.42 -22.36 12.42
C THR A 67 8.82 -20.89 12.35
N GLU A 68 9.96 -20.55 12.98
CA GLU A 68 10.48 -19.19 13.00
C GLU A 68 10.71 -18.63 11.58
N ALA A 69 11.19 -19.46 10.66
CA ALA A 69 11.48 -19.07 9.29
C ALA A 69 10.20 -18.66 8.52
N GLU A 70 9.15 -19.47 8.61
CA GLU A 70 7.85 -19.21 8.00
C GLU A 70 7.20 -17.96 8.62
N ARG A 71 7.29 -17.83 9.96
CA ARG A 71 6.80 -16.64 10.66
C ARG A 71 7.51 -15.38 10.18
N LYS A 72 8.84 -15.44 10.03
CA LYS A 72 9.64 -14.32 9.52
C LYS A 72 9.25 -13.98 8.09
N ALA A 73 9.07 -14.98 7.22
CA ALA A 73 8.64 -14.77 5.84
C ALA A 73 7.26 -14.08 5.78
N ARG A 74 6.30 -14.54 6.59
CA ARG A 74 5.00 -13.88 6.74
C ARG A 74 5.14 -12.43 7.18
N ASN A 75 5.92 -12.16 8.23
CA ASN A 75 6.06 -10.81 8.78
C ASN A 75 6.67 -9.84 7.76
N VAL A 76 7.63 -10.31 6.95
CA VAL A 76 8.21 -9.51 5.85
C VAL A 76 7.14 -9.22 4.78
N ALA A 77 6.35 -10.22 4.40
CA ALA A 77 5.28 -10.05 3.42
C ALA A 77 4.17 -9.10 3.92
N ASP A 78 3.77 -9.21 5.19
CA ASP A 78 2.81 -8.30 5.85
C ASP A 78 3.31 -6.85 5.85
N ALA A 79 4.57 -6.65 6.24
CA ALA A 79 5.18 -5.32 6.22
C ALA A 79 5.22 -4.71 4.81
N ALA A 80 5.57 -5.53 3.80
CA ALA A 80 5.58 -5.10 2.40
C ALA A 80 4.18 -4.73 1.90
N TYR A 81 3.17 -5.55 2.20
CA TYR A 81 1.78 -5.26 1.85
C TYR A 81 1.29 -3.97 2.52
N LYS A 82 1.51 -3.80 3.83
CA LYS A 82 1.13 -2.58 4.56
C LYS A 82 1.80 -1.32 4.02
N LEU A 83 3.05 -1.40 3.60
CA LEU A 83 3.73 -0.28 2.95
C LEU A 83 3.06 0.06 1.61
N MET A 84 2.72 -0.94 0.79
CA MET A 84 2.05 -0.72 -0.49
C MET A 84 0.66 -0.11 -0.30
N ASP A 85 -0.14 -0.61 0.65
CA ASP A 85 -1.46 -0.05 0.98
C ASP A 85 -1.36 1.44 1.40
N ARG A 86 -0.39 1.77 2.27
CA ARG A 86 -0.14 3.16 2.69
C ARG A 86 0.29 4.04 1.52
N ASN A 87 1.16 3.54 0.65
CA ASN A 87 1.59 4.26 -0.54
C ASN A 87 0.43 4.54 -1.48
N MET A 88 -0.44 3.55 -1.73
CA MET A 88 -1.63 3.74 -2.58
C MET A 88 -2.56 4.80 -1.99
N LYS A 89 -2.78 4.79 -0.67
CA LYS A 89 -3.55 5.83 0.03
C LYS A 89 -2.91 7.22 -0.10
N ALA A 90 -1.60 7.32 0.04
CA ALA A 90 -0.88 8.58 -0.09
C ALA A 90 -1.01 9.15 -1.51
N ILE A 91 -0.87 8.31 -2.55
CA ILE A 91 -1.04 8.75 -3.94
C ILE A 91 -2.48 9.19 -4.21
N GLN A 92 -3.48 8.50 -3.64
CA GLN A 92 -4.87 8.93 -3.73
C GLN A 92 -5.10 10.30 -3.08
N SER A 93 -4.52 10.55 -1.90
CA SER A 93 -4.58 11.86 -1.24
C SER A 93 -3.86 12.95 -2.05
N GLU A 94 -2.74 12.62 -2.70
CA GLU A 94 -2.02 13.51 -3.61
C GLU A 94 -2.90 13.90 -4.81
N LEU A 95 -3.61 12.94 -5.43
CA LEU A 95 -4.55 13.20 -6.52
C LEU A 95 -5.67 14.16 -6.08
N ASP A 96 -6.22 13.96 -4.89
CA ASP A 96 -7.30 14.81 -4.37
C ASP A 96 -6.80 16.24 -4.06
N ALA A 97 -5.57 16.38 -3.54
CA ALA A 97 -4.92 17.68 -3.38
C ALA A 97 -4.70 18.38 -4.74
N LEU A 98 -4.22 17.66 -5.76
CA LEU A 98 -4.03 18.20 -7.11
C LEU A 98 -5.35 18.66 -7.75
N ARG A 99 -6.45 17.92 -7.56
CA ARG A 99 -7.79 18.30 -8.02
C ARG A 99 -8.29 19.58 -7.33
N SER A 100 -7.99 19.73 -6.03
CA SER A 100 -8.29 20.95 -5.28
C SER A 100 -7.50 22.14 -5.82
N ILE A 101 -6.18 22.01 -5.99
CA ILE A 101 -5.31 23.03 -6.60
C ILE A 101 -5.82 23.42 -8.00
N GLY A 102 -6.16 22.45 -8.84
CA GLY A 102 -6.71 22.72 -10.17
C GLY A 102 -8.00 23.53 -10.15
N THR A 103 -8.83 23.35 -9.13
CA THR A 103 -10.03 24.17 -8.94
C THR A 103 -9.68 25.61 -8.63
N SER A 104 -8.75 25.86 -7.70
CA SER A 104 -8.27 27.21 -7.38
C SER A 104 -7.58 27.89 -8.57
N VAL A 105 -6.76 27.15 -9.34
CA VAL A 105 -6.08 27.68 -10.53
C VAL A 105 -7.10 28.08 -11.60
N ARG A 106 -8.09 27.23 -11.90
CA ARG A 106 -9.16 27.59 -12.87
C ARG A 106 -9.93 28.84 -12.43
N GLN A 107 -10.22 28.99 -11.14
CA GLN A 107 -10.89 30.19 -10.63
C GLN A 107 -10.03 31.46 -10.82
N ALA A 108 -8.73 31.39 -10.51
CA ALA A 108 -7.83 32.52 -10.68
C ALA A 108 -7.75 33.00 -12.15
N TYR A 109 -7.64 32.06 -13.10
CA TYR A 109 -7.63 32.38 -14.53
C TYR A 109 -8.99 32.86 -15.06
N ALA A 110 -10.11 32.38 -14.50
CA ALA A 110 -11.44 32.84 -14.87
C ALA A 110 -11.71 34.30 -14.44
N VAL A 111 -11.16 34.73 -13.29
CA VAL A 111 -11.25 36.12 -12.83
C VAL A 111 -10.37 37.05 -13.67
N ALA A 112 -9.17 36.60 -14.07
CA ALA A 112 -8.26 37.37 -14.92
C ALA A 112 -8.84 37.70 -16.32
N GLY A 113 -9.79 36.90 -16.82
CA GLY A 113 -10.48 37.13 -18.09
C GLY A 113 -11.71 38.04 -18.02
N ARG A 114 -12.09 38.54 -16.83
CA ARG A 114 -13.25 39.43 -16.62
C ARG A 114 -12.85 40.84 -16.16
N GLY A 115 -11.74 41.37 -16.66
CA GLY A 115 -11.42 42.78 -16.51
C GLY A 115 -12.47 43.66 -17.22
N GLU A 116 -13.31 44.30 -16.40
CA GLU A 116 -14.11 45.53 -16.57
C GLU A 116 -14.41 46.02 -18.00
N TYR A 117 -15.70 46.02 -18.36
CA TYR A 117 -16.33 47.08 -19.18
C TYR A 117 -17.19 47.94 -18.26
#